data_AF-A0A0S8EKY8-F1
#
_entry.id   AF-A0A0S8EKY8-F1
#
_cell.length_a   1.000
_cell.length_b   1.000
_cell.length_c   1.000
_cell.angle_alpha   90.00
_cell.angle_beta   90.00
_cell.angle_gamma   90.00
#
_symmetry.space_group_name_H-M   'P 1'
#
loop_
_entity.id
_entity.type
_entity.pdbx_description
1 polymer ?
#
loop_
_entity_poly.entity_id
_entity_poly.type
_entity_poly.pdbx_seq_one_letter_code
_entity_poly.pdbx_strand_id
1 'polypeptide(L)'
;GSPDACTGCHRGKTAQWAERQIDKHFDKRSSHAFAETFHAARNQRPEGEPGLVELVAAGKAPAIVRATALLELRNLGSSALPALLMRAEHDESAVVRRSIAVAARDLPQEQRVEVVRPLLRDDARTVRVEAVATLLGSDARSWRKVDQIALKKATTEYLEARSISRTSRRSPATSNMPRTISAKRFRSIRPSPRRTSIWPTSFEASSATKTPKRFCVGA
;
A
#
# COMPACT_ATOMS: atom_id res chain seq x y z
N GLY A 1 4.59 -3.84 -22.56
CA GLY A 1 3.52 -2.92 -22.12
C GLY A 1 2.58 -3.64 -21.18
N SER A 2 2.07 -2.98 -20.14
CA SER A 2 1.01 -3.55 -19.29
C SER A 2 -0.29 -3.67 -20.11
N PRO A 3 -1.08 -4.75 -19.97
CA PRO A 3 -2.39 -4.83 -20.59
C PRO A 3 -3.29 -3.67 -20.13
N ASP A 4 -4.12 -3.17 -21.04
CA ASP A 4 -5.09 -2.11 -20.77
C ASP A 4 -6.18 -2.64 -19.82
N ALA A 5 -6.15 -2.18 -18.58
CA ALA A 5 -7.09 -2.59 -17.53
C ALA A 5 -8.53 -2.10 -17.80
N CYS A 6 -8.71 -1.06 -18.63
CA CYS A 6 -10.00 -0.42 -18.84
C CYS A 6 -10.80 -1.14 -19.94
N THR A 7 -10.17 -1.38 -21.09
CA THR A 7 -10.88 -1.88 -22.28
C THR A 7 -11.27 -3.35 -22.21
N GLY A 8 -10.68 -4.12 -21.28
CA GLY A 8 -11.10 -5.49 -20.98
C GLY A 8 -12.55 -5.58 -20.45
N CYS A 9 -12.97 -4.63 -19.60
CA CYS A 9 -14.35 -4.54 -19.11
C CYS A 9 -15.21 -3.59 -19.95
N HIS A 10 -14.62 -2.50 -20.47
CA HIS A 10 -15.32 -1.52 -21.30
C HIS A 10 -15.22 -1.85 -22.80
N ARG A 11 -15.93 -2.91 -23.21
CA ARG A 11 -15.94 -3.38 -24.61
C ARG A 11 -16.32 -2.27 -25.60
N GLY A 12 -15.60 -2.21 -26.72
CA GLY A 12 -15.81 -1.20 -27.76
C GLY A 12 -15.26 0.19 -27.42
N LYS A 13 -14.58 0.36 -26.29
CA LYS A 13 -13.80 1.56 -25.99
C LYS A 13 -12.33 1.35 -26.34
N THR A 14 -11.63 2.43 -26.62
CA THR A 14 -10.19 2.43 -26.94
C THR A 14 -9.38 2.85 -25.72
N ALA A 15 -8.08 2.52 -25.70
CA ALA A 15 -7.15 3.02 -24.69
C ALA A 15 -7.20 4.56 -24.60
N GLN A 16 -7.30 5.25 -25.74
CA GLN A 16 -7.40 6.70 -25.81
C GLN A 16 -8.70 7.26 -25.20
N TRP A 17 -9.80 6.51 -25.22
CA TRP A 17 -11.00 6.87 -24.47
C TRP A 17 -10.75 6.78 -22.96
N ALA A 18 -10.06 5.73 -22.51
CA ALA A 18 -9.72 5.53 -21.10
C ALA A 18 -8.79 6.63 -20.59
N GLU A 19 -7.74 6.98 -21.35
CA GLU A 19 -6.84 8.10 -21.07
C GLU A 19 -7.62 9.41 -20.83
N ARG A 20 -8.60 9.72 -21.69
CA ARG A 20 -9.46 10.90 -21.52
C ARG A 20 -10.37 10.85 -20.29
N GLN A 21 -10.78 9.66 -19.83
CA GLN A 21 -11.54 9.57 -18.57
C GLN A 21 -10.65 9.84 -17.36
N ILE A 22 -9.40 9.38 -17.40
CA ILE A 22 -8.40 9.65 -16.36
C ILE A 22 -8.13 11.16 -16.29
N ASP A 23 -7.88 11.81 -17.42
CA ASP A 23 -7.64 13.27 -17.46
C ASP A 23 -8.82 14.09 -16.97
N LYS A 24 -10.04 13.60 -17.15
CA LYS A 24 -11.25 14.28 -16.64
C LYS A 24 -11.42 14.13 -15.14
N HIS A 25 -10.90 13.07 -14.54
CA HIS A 25 -11.10 12.77 -13.12
C HIS A 25 -9.97 13.28 -12.23
N PHE A 26 -8.79 13.53 -12.79
CA PHE A 26 -7.61 13.95 -12.05
C PHE A 26 -7.02 15.24 -12.62
N ASP A 27 -6.90 16.26 -11.77
CA ASP A 27 -6.38 17.59 -12.15
C ASP A 27 -4.89 17.57 -12.56
N LYS A 28 -4.12 16.61 -12.05
CA LYS A 28 -2.72 16.39 -12.41
C LYS A 28 -2.42 14.90 -12.49
N ARG A 29 -1.71 14.51 -13.55
CA ARG A 29 -1.06 13.21 -13.59
C ARG A 29 0.18 13.22 -12.73
N SER A 30 0.28 12.24 -11.84
CA SER A 30 1.51 12.01 -11.12
C SER A 30 2.56 11.43 -12.08
N SER A 31 3.73 12.08 -12.17
CA SER A 31 4.92 11.50 -12.76
C SER A 31 5.41 10.38 -11.85
N HIS A 32 5.14 9.13 -12.23
CA HIS A 32 5.61 7.97 -11.49
C HIS A 32 6.89 7.44 -12.14
N ALA A 33 8.00 8.17 -12.02
CA ALA A 33 9.30 7.73 -12.53
C ALA A 33 9.69 6.31 -12.02
N PHE A 34 9.23 5.95 -10.82
CA PHE A 34 9.38 4.61 -10.27
C PHE A 34 8.67 3.52 -11.08
N ALA A 35 7.62 3.84 -11.83
CA ALA A 35 6.89 2.86 -12.65
C ALA A 35 7.78 2.29 -13.76
N GLU A 36 8.58 3.14 -14.40
CA GLU A 36 9.58 2.72 -15.39
C GLU A 36 10.68 1.87 -14.74
N THR A 37 11.12 2.23 -13.54
CA THR A 37 12.08 1.43 -12.75
C THR A 37 11.55 0.02 -12.46
N PHE A 38 10.31 -0.09 -11.97
CA PHE A 38 9.69 -1.41 -11.74
C PHE A 38 9.50 -2.18 -13.03
N HIS A 39 9.12 -1.49 -14.11
CA HIS A 39 8.98 -2.12 -15.41
C HIS A 39 10.33 -2.66 -15.90
N ALA A 40 11.41 -1.89 -15.80
CA ALA A 40 12.77 -2.32 -16.12
C ALA A 40 13.17 -3.56 -15.30
N ALA A 41 12.99 -3.51 -13.98
CA ALA A 41 13.34 -4.60 -13.07
C ALA A 41 12.59 -5.91 -13.40
N ARG A 42 11.27 -5.83 -13.63
CA ARG A 42 10.44 -7.00 -13.96
C ARG A 42 10.76 -7.61 -15.32
N ASN A 43 11.31 -6.82 -16.23
CA ASN A 43 11.82 -7.31 -17.52
C ASN A 43 13.33 -7.58 -17.49
N GLN A 44 13.94 -7.61 -16.31
CA GLN A 44 15.37 -7.88 -16.10
C GLN A 44 16.28 -6.99 -16.96
N ARG A 45 15.87 -5.73 -17.18
CA ARG A 45 16.69 -4.76 -17.90
C ARG A 45 17.82 -4.26 -16.97
N PRO A 46 19.01 -3.94 -17.50
CA PRO A 46 20.18 -3.59 -16.69
C PRO A 46 19.98 -2.41 -15.73
N GLU A 47 19.13 -1.45 -16.10
CA GLU A 47 18.83 -0.27 -15.28
C GLU A 47 17.79 -0.52 -14.17
N GLY A 48 17.14 -1.69 -14.17
CA GLY A 48 16.06 -2.02 -13.24
C GLY A 48 16.53 -2.14 -11.80
N GLU A 49 17.50 -3.03 -11.54
CA GLU A 49 18.03 -3.25 -10.18
C GLU A 49 18.66 -1.98 -9.59
N PRO A 50 19.55 -1.24 -10.29
CA PRO A 50 20.09 0.01 -9.78
C PRO A 50 19.01 1.04 -9.42
N GLY A 51 17.96 1.14 -10.24
CA GLY A 51 16.85 2.03 -9.94
C GLY A 51 16.07 1.60 -8.70
N LEU A 52 15.85 0.30 -8.47
CA LEU A 52 15.20 -0.19 -7.26
C LEU A 52 16.04 0.09 -6.02
N VAL A 53 17.36 -0.08 -6.10
CA VAL A 53 18.29 0.27 -5.03
C VAL A 53 18.16 1.75 -4.67
N GLU A 54 18.11 2.64 -5.67
CA GLU A 54 17.97 4.09 -5.46
C GLU A 54 16.63 4.45 -4.80
N LEU A 55 15.53 3.81 -5.19
CA LEU A 55 14.22 4.03 -4.58
C LEU A 55 14.22 3.74 -3.07
N VAL A 56 14.96 2.72 -2.64
CA VAL A 56 15.11 2.39 -1.22
C VAL A 56 16.11 3.33 -0.54
N ALA A 57 17.31 3.49 -1.13
CA ALA A 57 18.43 4.20 -0.52
C ALA A 57 18.19 5.70 -0.37
N ALA A 58 17.48 6.33 -1.31
CA ALA A 58 17.18 7.76 -1.24
C ALA A 58 16.15 8.10 -0.15
N GLY A 59 15.27 7.16 0.22
CA GLY A 59 14.23 7.38 1.24
C GLY A 59 13.10 8.33 0.84
N LYS A 60 13.18 8.98 -0.34
CA LYS A 60 12.24 10.03 -0.79
C LYS A 60 11.00 9.49 -1.51
N ALA A 61 11.07 8.27 -2.05
CA ALA A 61 9.93 7.65 -2.70
C ALA A 61 8.81 7.36 -1.68
N PRO A 62 7.52 7.32 -2.07
CA PRO A 62 6.44 6.95 -1.15
C PRO A 62 6.71 5.61 -0.44
N ALA A 63 6.28 5.47 0.81
CA ALA A 63 6.59 4.27 1.61
C ALA A 63 6.21 2.95 0.93
N ILE A 64 5.08 2.91 0.23
CA ILE A 64 4.64 1.72 -0.52
C ILE A 64 5.59 1.40 -1.69
N VAL A 65 6.19 2.41 -2.33
CA VAL A 65 7.17 2.25 -3.40
C VAL A 65 8.46 1.65 -2.83
N ARG A 66 8.97 2.18 -1.72
CA ARG A 66 10.18 1.65 -1.05
C ARG A 66 9.98 0.20 -0.59
N ALA A 67 8.83 -0.07 0.04
CA ALA A 67 8.48 -1.41 0.48
C ALA A 67 8.39 -2.39 -0.70
N THR A 68 7.78 -1.97 -1.82
CA THR A 68 7.70 -2.79 -3.03
C THR A 68 9.08 -3.01 -3.65
N ALA A 69 9.95 -2.00 -3.66
CA ALA A 69 11.31 -2.11 -4.17
C ALA A 69 12.14 -3.15 -3.40
N LEU A 70 12.02 -3.22 -2.07
CA LEU A 70 12.66 -4.27 -1.26
C LEU A 70 12.18 -5.68 -1.66
N LEU A 71 10.90 -5.86 -1.95
CA LEU A 71 10.35 -7.15 -2.38
C LEU A 71 10.79 -7.54 -3.80
N GLU A 72 10.90 -6.57 -4.71
CA GLU A 72 11.39 -6.82 -6.06
C GLU A 72 12.90 -7.13 -6.05
N LEU A 73 13.69 -6.45 -5.22
CA LEU A 73 15.11 -6.77 -5.01
C LEU A 73 15.31 -8.19 -4.45
N ARG A 74 14.42 -8.66 -3.56
CA ARG A 74 14.38 -10.08 -3.15
C ARG A 74 14.12 -10.98 -4.34
N ASN A 75 13.11 -10.68 -5.16
CA ASN A 75 12.76 -11.52 -6.31
C ASN A 75 13.89 -11.61 -7.35
N LEU A 76 14.69 -10.56 -7.48
CA LEU A 76 15.87 -10.53 -8.35
C LEU A 76 17.09 -11.25 -7.75
N GLY A 77 17.08 -11.60 -6.46
CA GLY A 77 18.27 -12.12 -5.78
C GLY A 77 19.39 -11.09 -5.67
N SER A 78 19.04 -9.80 -5.56
CA SER A 78 20.01 -8.70 -5.54
C SER A 78 21.01 -8.85 -4.39
N SER A 79 22.30 -8.72 -4.69
CA SER A 79 23.38 -8.74 -3.68
C SER A 79 23.36 -7.51 -2.78
N ALA A 80 22.70 -6.42 -3.19
CA ALA A 80 22.55 -5.21 -2.39
C ALA A 80 21.47 -5.36 -1.29
N LEU A 81 20.60 -6.37 -1.39
CA LEU A 81 19.45 -6.50 -0.51
C LEU A 81 19.81 -6.57 0.98
N PRO A 82 20.76 -7.39 1.47
CA PRO A 82 21.06 -7.48 2.90
C PRO A 82 21.44 -6.13 3.52
N ALA A 83 22.25 -5.33 2.83
CA ALA A 83 22.65 -4.00 3.29
C ALA A 83 21.45 -3.03 3.32
N LEU A 84 20.58 -3.09 2.32
CA LEU A 84 19.37 -2.27 2.27
C LEU A 84 18.37 -2.64 3.37
N LEU A 85 18.24 -3.93 3.70
CA LEU A 85 17.37 -4.40 4.79
C LEU A 85 17.81 -3.84 6.15
N MET A 86 19.12 -3.89 6.45
CA MET A 86 19.66 -3.30 7.68
C MET A 86 19.42 -1.79 7.74
N ARG A 87 19.60 -1.08 6.62
CA ARG A 87 19.36 0.37 6.56
C ARG A 87 17.88 0.73 6.74
N ALA A 88 16.99 -0.07 6.14
CA ALA A 88 15.55 0.16 6.20
C ALA A 88 14.94 -0.12 7.58
N GLU A 89 15.66 -0.77 8.50
CA GLU A 89 15.20 -1.05 9.86
C GLU A 89 14.72 0.21 10.59
N HIS A 90 15.37 1.35 10.31
CA HIS A 90 15.05 2.65 10.90
C HIS A 90 14.08 3.50 10.07
N ASP A 91 13.45 2.94 9.03
CA ASP A 91 12.47 3.67 8.23
C ASP A 91 11.25 4.06 9.09
N GLU A 92 10.79 5.31 8.98
CA GLU A 92 9.66 5.83 9.76
C GLU A 92 8.35 5.05 9.49
N SER A 93 8.20 4.49 8.29
CA SER A 93 7.01 3.76 7.89
C SER A 93 7.06 2.30 8.33
N ALA A 94 6.08 1.92 9.14
CA ALA A 94 5.83 0.52 9.50
C ALA A 94 5.59 -0.39 8.28
N VAL A 95 5.14 0.16 7.14
CA VAL A 95 4.96 -0.64 5.90
C VAL A 95 6.32 -1.05 5.34
N VAL A 96 7.31 -0.15 5.36
CA VAL A 96 8.67 -0.46 4.93
C VAL A 96 9.32 -1.43 5.90
N ARG A 97 9.26 -1.17 7.21
CA ARG A 97 9.82 -2.08 8.22
C ARG A 97 9.20 -3.48 8.18
N ARG A 98 7.89 -3.58 7.92
CA ARG A 98 7.23 -4.88 7.71
C ARG A 98 7.78 -5.59 6.47
N SER A 99 8.02 -4.86 5.38
CA SER A 99 8.54 -5.45 4.14
C SER A 99 9.95 -6.03 4.32
N ILE A 100 10.74 -5.55 5.29
CA ILE A 100 12.04 -6.13 5.64
C ILE A 100 11.89 -7.59 6.06
N ALA A 101 10.94 -7.87 6.97
CA ALA A 101 10.68 -9.24 7.42
C ALA A 101 10.23 -10.15 6.27
N VAL A 102 9.48 -9.63 5.30
CA VAL A 102 9.07 -10.39 4.11
C VAL A 102 10.27 -10.65 3.19
N ALA A 103 11.06 -9.61 2.91
CA ALA A 103 12.21 -9.64 2.03
C ALA A 103 13.34 -10.55 2.57
N ALA A 104 13.46 -10.67 3.89
CA ALA A 104 14.47 -11.50 4.55
C ALA A 104 14.19 -13.02 4.47
N ARG A 105 13.02 -13.45 3.99
CA ARG A 105 12.63 -14.88 4.00
C ARG A 105 13.58 -15.78 3.23
N ASP A 106 14.11 -15.30 2.12
CA ASP A 106 14.95 -16.08 1.21
C ASP A 106 16.45 -15.98 1.56
N LEU A 107 16.79 -15.18 2.58
CA LEU A 107 18.16 -15.12 3.07
C LEU A 107 18.55 -16.44 3.77
N PRO A 108 19.86 -16.76 3.81
CA PRO A 108 20.39 -17.79 4.71
C PRO A 108 19.90 -17.60 6.14
N GLN A 109 19.72 -18.70 6.88
CA GLN A 109 19.06 -18.68 8.18
C GLN A 109 19.70 -17.72 9.18
N GLU A 110 21.03 -17.69 9.23
CA GLU A 110 21.79 -16.84 10.13
C GLU A 110 21.54 -15.36 9.83
N GLN A 111 21.61 -14.96 8.55
CA GLN A 111 21.36 -13.60 8.10
C GLN A 111 19.89 -13.18 8.31
N ARG A 112 18.95 -14.10 8.03
CA ARG A 112 17.52 -13.88 8.28
C ARG A 112 17.25 -13.60 9.75
N VAL A 113 17.87 -14.36 10.66
CA VAL A 113 17.74 -14.14 12.11
C VAL A 113 18.34 -12.79 12.51
N GLU A 114 19.51 -12.45 11.98
CA GLU A 114 20.19 -11.18 12.27
C GLU A 114 19.32 -9.98 11.89
N VAL A 115 18.76 -9.97 10.68
CA VAL A 115 17.92 -8.89 10.14
C VAL A 115 16.56 -8.80 10.86
N VAL A 116 15.93 -9.94 11.18
CA VAL A 116 14.52 -9.95 11.62
C VAL A 116 14.37 -9.91 13.14
N ARG A 117 15.36 -10.39 13.91
CA ARG A 117 15.29 -10.41 15.38
C ARG A 117 15.02 -9.02 16.00
N PRO A 118 15.62 -7.91 15.54
CA PRO A 118 15.30 -6.59 16.06
C PRO A 118 13.82 -6.20 15.87
N LEU A 119 13.20 -6.61 14.76
CA LEU A 119 11.81 -6.30 14.41
C LEU A 119 10.78 -6.92 15.37
N LEU A 120 11.17 -7.89 16.20
CA LEU A 120 10.33 -8.43 17.27
C LEU A 120 9.97 -7.39 18.35
N ARG A 121 10.74 -6.30 18.41
CA ARG A 121 10.55 -5.18 19.36
C ARG A 121 10.02 -3.92 18.68
N ASP A 122 9.64 -3.98 17.40
CA ASP A 122 9.05 -2.85 16.67
C ASP A 122 7.79 -2.35 17.35
N ASP A 123 7.49 -1.05 17.30
CA ASP A 123 6.29 -0.47 17.88
C ASP A 123 5.00 -0.94 17.17
N ALA A 124 5.08 -1.20 15.87
CA ALA A 124 3.95 -1.63 15.07
C ALA A 124 3.71 -3.14 15.19
N ARG A 125 2.52 -3.52 15.66
CA ARG A 125 2.08 -4.93 15.75
C ARG A 125 2.21 -5.67 14.41
N THR A 126 1.94 -5.00 13.29
CA THR A 126 2.04 -5.59 11.95
C THR A 126 3.46 -6.00 11.59
N VAL A 127 4.47 -5.28 12.07
CA VAL A 127 5.89 -5.61 11.88
C VAL A 127 6.27 -6.82 12.74
N ARG A 128 5.89 -6.80 14.03
CA ARG A 128 6.17 -7.91 14.97
C ARG A 128 5.55 -9.24 14.51
N VAL A 129 4.30 -9.20 14.04
CA VAL A 129 3.59 -10.37 13.51
C VAL A 129 4.29 -10.93 12.28
N GLU A 130 4.76 -10.07 11.36
CA GLU A 130 5.50 -10.49 10.19
C GLU A 130 6.88 -11.07 10.55
N ALA A 131 7.56 -10.47 11.54
CA ALA A 131 8.84 -10.95 12.05
C ALA A 131 8.73 -12.39 12.60
N VAL A 132 7.69 -12.67 13.39
CA VAL A 132 7.41 -14.04 13.86
C VAL A 132 7.17 -14.99 12.70
N ALA A 133 6.35 -14.58 11.72
CA ALA A 133 6.06 -15.40 10.55
C ALA A 133 7.33 -15.81 9.79
N THR A 134 8.30 -14.90 9.70
CA THR A 134 9.58 -15.14 9.02
C THR A 134 10.57 -15.95 9.86
N LEU A 135 10.48 -15.89 11.20
CA LEU A 135 11.36 -16.62 12.10
C LEU A 135 10.87 -18.04 12.45
N LEU A 136 9.70 -18.46 11.95
CA LEU A 136 9.19 -19.82 12.16
C LEU A 136 10.23 -20.87 11.76
N GLY A 137 10.47 -21.84 12.65
CA GLY A 137 11.47 -22.89 12.47
C GLY A 137 12.90 -22.52 12.90
N SER A 138 13.15 -21.28 13.31
CA SER A 138 14.46 -20.87 13.85
C SER A 138 14.61 -21.32 15.31
N ASP A 139 15.80 -21.82 15.68
CA ASP A 139 16.11 -22.12 17.08
C ASP A 139 16.46 -20.83 17.84
N ALA A 140 15.61 -20.47 18.81
CA ALA A 140 15.77 -19.30 19.66
C ALA A 140 16.32 -19.61 21.07
N ARG A 141 16.64 -20.87 21.39
CA ARG A 141 17.07 -21.27 22.75
C ARG A 141 18.35 -20.57 23.20
N SER A 142 19.29 -20.36 22.28
CA SER A 142 20.57 -19.68 22.53
C SER A 142 20.49 -18.15 22.48
N TRP A 143 19.34 -17.57 22.12
CA TRP A 143 19.22 -16.12 22.01
C TRP A 143 19.28 -15.45 23.39
N ARG A 144 19.61 -14.15 23.42
CA ARG A 144 19.55 -13.37 24.66
C ARG A 144 18.14 -13.40 25.25
N LYS A 145 18.03 -13.35 26.57
CA LYS A 145 16.72 -13.39 27.27
C LYS A 145 15.75 -12.31 26.81
N VAL A 146 16.25 -11.10 26.52
CA VAL A 146 15.44 -9.99 25.98
C VAL A 146 14.79 -10.37 24.65
N ASP A 147 15.54 -11.01 23.75
CA ASP A 147 15.04 -11.41 22.42
C ASP A 147 14.06 -12.60 22.54
N GLN A 148 14.30 -13.54 23.48
CA GLN A 148 13.35 -14.62 23.78
C GLN A 148 12.00 -14.09 24.30
N ILE A 149 12.03 -13.08 25.19
CA ILE A 149 10.81 -12.43 25.71
C ILE A 149 10.06 -11.72 24.58
N ALA A 150 10.77 -10.97 23.73
CA ALA A 150 10.19 -10.30 22.57
C ALA A 150 9.53 -11.30 21.60
N LEU A 151 10.21 -12.41 21.30
CA LEU A 151 9.67 -13.48 20.46
C LEU A 151 8.39 -14.07 21.05
N LYS A 152 8.35 -14.36 22.35
CA LYS A 152 7.16 -14.91 23.03
C LYS A 152 5.97 -13.94 22.96
N LYS A 153 6.22 -12.65 23.22
CA LYS A 153 5.19 -11.60 23.12
C LYS A 153 4.65 -11.51 21.70
N ALA A 154 5.52 -11.34 20.71
CA ALA A 154 5.13 -11.22 19.31
C ALA A 154 4.41 -12.49 18.79
N THR A 155 4.81 -13.68 19.26
CA THR A 155 4.15 -14.94 18.89
C THR A 155 2.70 -14.99 19.36
N THR A 156 2.41 -14.45 20.54
CA THR A 156 1.03 -14.33 21.03
C THR A 156 0.20 -13.46 20.08
N GLU A 157 0.72 -12.30 19.69
CA GLU A 157 0.08 -11.38 18.73
C GLU A 157 -0.13 -12.03 17.35
N TYR A 158 0.83 -12.84 16.89
CA TYR A 158 0.73 -13.60 15.64
C TYR A 158 -0.41 -14.62 15.66
N LEU A 159 -0.54 -15.38 16.74
CA LEU A 159 -1.60 -16.39 16.90
C LEU A 159 -2.98 -15.73 16.96
N GLU A 160 -3.12 -14.61 17.67
CA GLU A 160 -4.35 -13.80 17.69
C GLU A 160 -4.72 -13.33 16.29
N ALA A 161 -3.78 -12.75 15.54
CA ALA A 161 -4.01 -12.28 14.17
C ALA A 161 -4.49 -13.41 13.24
N ARG A 162 -3.94 -14.62 13.39
CA ARG A 162 -4.40 -15.80 12.63
C ARG A 162 -5.79 -16.28 13.05
N SER A 163 -6.13 -16.17 14.33
CA SER A 163 -7.43 -16.61 14.85
C SER A 163 -8.59 -15.76 14.30
N ILE A 164 -8.41 -14.44 14.18
CA ILE A 164 -9.40 -13.52 13.61
C ILE A 164 -9.65 -13.86 12.14
N SER A 165 -8.59 -14.10 11.36
CA SER A 165 -8.71 -14.46 9.93
C SER A 165 -9.41 -15.80 9.70
N ARG A 166 -9.19 -16.79 10.58
CA ARG A 166 -9.90 -18.08 10.51
C ARG A 166 -11.40 -17.93 10.75
N THR A 167 -11.78 -17.00 11.62
CA THR A 167 -13.18 -16.76 11.98
C THR A 167 -13.90 -15.94 10.91
N SER A 168 -13.22 -14.98 10.25
CA SER A 168 -13.81 -14.19 9.16
C SER A 168 -13.90 -14.92 7.82
N ARG A 169 -13.09 -15.97 7.57
CA ARG A 169 -13.27 -16.86 6.39
C ARG A 169 -14.52 -17.75 6.47
N ARG A 170 -15.12 -17.89 7.66
CA ARG A 170 -16.49 -18.40 7.78
C ARG A 170 -17.44 -17.24 7.50
N SER A 171 -17.58 -16.84 6.23
CA SER A 171 -18.91 -16.38 5.79
C SER A 171 -19.89 -17.49 6.20
N PRO A 172 -21.04 -17.19 6.83
CA PRO A 172 -22.01 -18.22 7.11
C PRO A 172 -22.40 -18.82 5.77
N ALA A 173 -21.91 -20.03 5.52
CA ALA A 173 -22.46 -20.87 4.48
C ALA A 173 -23.96 -20.88 4.72
N THR A 174 -24.70 -20.52 3.69
CA THR A 174 -26.15 -20.60 3.62
C THR A 174 -26.58 -22.02 4.03
N SER A 175 -26.88 -22.19 5.31
CA SER A 175 -27.40 -23.44 5.86
C SER A 175 -28.74 -23.07 6.50
N ASN A 176 -29.80 -23.58 5.87
CA ASN A 176 -31.21 -23.47 6.24
C ASN A 176 -31.85 -22.08 6.18
N MET A 177 -32.30 -21.71 4.98
CA MET A 177 -33.62 -21.07 4.87
C MET A 177 -34.66 -22.16 4.58
N PRO A 178 -35.77 -22.28 5.34
CA PRO A 178 -36.92 -23.06 4.90
C PRO A 178 -37.51 -22.41 3.64
N ARG A 179 -37.53 -23.13 2.53
CA ARG A 179 -38.22 -22.71 1.29
C ARG A 179 -39.73 -22.78 1.50
N THR A 180 -40.34 -21.71 2.01
CA THR A 180 -41.73 -21.37 1.69
C THR A 180 -41.89 -19.84 1.72
N ILE A 181 -41.76 -19.20 0.55
CA ILE A 181 -42.35 -17.87 0.35
C ILE A 181 -43.33 -18.04 -0.81
N SER A 182 -44.61 -18.04 -0.43
CA SER A 182 -45.75 -17.99 -1.32
C SER A 182 -45.63 -16.80 -2.26
N ALA A 183 -45.76 -17.04 -3.57
CA ALA A 183 -45.70 -16.00 -4.60
C ALA A 183 -46.87 -15.02 -4.46
N LYS A 184 -46.69 -13.94 -3.68
CA LYS A 184 -47.53 -12.75 -3.77
C LYS A 184 -46.90 -11.77 -4.77
N ARG A 185 -47.47 -11.81 -5.98
CA ARG A 185 -47.56 -10.74 -7.00
C ARG A 185 -46.83 -9.43 -6.65
N PHE A 186 -45.64 -9.24 -7.23
CA PHE A 186 -45.01 -7.91 -7.29
C PHE A 186 -45.83 -7.02 -8.23
N ARG A 187 -46.46 -5.99 -7.66
CA ARG A 187 -47.11 -4.92 -8.41
C ARG A 187 -46.01 -4.04 -9.00
N SER A 188 -46.07 -3.76 -10.29
CA SER A 188 -45.09 -2.94 -11.00
C SER A 188 -45.02 -1.53 -10.41
N ILE A 189 -43.84 -1.15 -9.93
CA ILE A 189 -43.52 0.24 -9.57
C ILE A 189 -43.04 0.91 -10.87
N ARG A 190 -43.84 1.84 -11.40
CA ARG A 190 -43.39 2.71 -12.49
C ARG A 190 -42.33 3.69 -11.97
N PRO A 191 -41.28 4.01 -12.74
CA PRO A 191 -40.32 5.02 -12.34
C PRO A 191 -40.96 6.42 -12.39
N SER A 192 -40.76 7.22 -11.34
CA SER A 192 -41.14 8.65 -11.32
C SER A 192 -40.21 9.48 -12.20
N PRO A 193 -40.68 10.56 -12.85
CA PRO A 193 -39.84 11.39 -13.69
C PRO A 193 -38.86 12.22 -12.85
N ARG A 194 -37.68 12.49 -13.44
CA ARG A 194 -36.55 13.23 -12.87
C ARG A 194 -36.98 14.59 -12.35
N ARG A 195 -36.63 14.90 -11.10
CA ARG A 195 -36.64 16.27 -10.58
C ARG A 195 -35.27 16.90 -10.88
N THR A 196 -35.26 17.81 -11.84
CA THR A 196 -34.15 18.74 -12.06
C THR A 196 -34.12 19.73 -10.88
N SER A 197 -33.10 19.66 -10.03
CA SER A 197 -32.82 20.73 -9.07
C SER A 197 -31.73 21.62 -9.62
N ILE A 198 -32.18 22.79 -10.06
CA ILE A 198 -31.42 23.99 -10.40
C ILE A 198 -30.67 24.45 -9.14
N TRP A 199 -29.36 24.62 -9.23
CA TRP A 199 -28.56 25.35 -8.25
C TRP A 199 -28.57 26.83 -8.64
N PRO A 200 -28.90 27.78 -7.75
CA PRO A 200 -28.77 29.19 -8.08
C PRO A 200 -27.30 29.62 -8.00
N THR A 201 -26.74 30.01 -9.14
CA THR A 201 -25.58 30.89 -9.26
C THR A 201 -25.98 32.30 -8.85
N SER A 202 -25.40 32.85 -7.79
CA SER A 202 -25.26 34.30 -7.56
C SER A 202 -24.26 34.54 -6.43
N PHE A 203 -23.03 34.92 -6.78
CA PHE A 203 -22.22 35.76 -5.91
C PHE A 203 -21.60 36.85 -6.79
N GLU A 204 -22.23 38.01 -6.77
CA GLU A 204 -21.78 39.24 -7.42
C GLU A 204 -20.53 39.78 -6.73
N ALA A 205 -19.58 40.21 -7.55
CA ALA A 205 -18.47 41.05 -7.15
C ALA A 205 -18.97 42.48 -6.93
N SER A 206 -18.61 43.09 -5.81
CA SER A 206 -18.71 44.55 -5.63
C SER A 206 -17.32 45.11 -5.32
N SER A 207 -16.77 45.81 -6.30
CA SER A 207 -15.61 46.68 -6.21
C SER A 207 -15.98 47.99 -5.51
N ALA A 208 -15.14 48.43 -4.57
CA ALA A 208 -15.14 49.80 -4.07
C ALA A 208 -13.70 50.32 -3.99
N THR A 209 -13.40 51.25 -4.89
CA THR A 209 -12.18 52.04 -4.97
C THR A 209 -12.11 53.08 -3.84
N LYS A 210 -10.96 53.21 -3.17
CA LYS A 210 -10.50 54.50 -2.64
C LYS A 210 -8.96 54.57 -2.60
N THR A 211 -8.45 55.60 -3.27
CA THR A 211 -7.07 55.98 -3.58
C THR A 211 -6.34 56.64 -2.37
N PRO A 212 -5.03 56.97 -2.46
CA PRO A 212 -4.06 56.80 -1.38
C PRO A 212 -3.76 58.08 -0.59
N LYS A 213 -3.11 57.93 0.57
CA LYS A 213 -2.31 58.99 1.20
C LYS A 213 -0.83 58.61 1.18
N ARG A 214 -0.05 59.40 0.43
CA ARG A 214 1.38 59.59 0.64
C ARG A 214 1.56 60.52 1.85
N PHE A 215 2.51 60.21 2.72
CA PHE A 215 3.32 61.21 3.44
C PHE A 215 4.74 60.65 3.59
N CYS A 216 5.70 61.52 3.33
CA CYS A 216 7.14 61.23 3.24
C CYS A 216 7.90 61.64 4.51
N VAL A 217 9.14 61.16 4.60
CA VAL A 217 10.36 61.73 5.24
C VAL A 217 10.64 61.42 6.72
N GLY A 218 11.67 60.60 6.95
CA GLY A 218 12.96 61.07 7.51
C GLY A 218 13.32 60.74 8.96
N ALA A 219 14.26 59.81 9.14
CA ALA A 219 15.59 60.00 9.75
C ALA A 219 16.43 58.74 9.52
#